data_AF-A0A6A1V4R0-F1
#
_entry.id   AF-A0A6A1V4R0-F1
#
_cell.length_a   1.000
_cell.length_b   1.000
_cell.length_c   1.000
_cell.angle_alpha   90.00
_cell.angle_beta   90.00
_cell.angle_gamma   90.00
#
_symmetry.space_group_name_H-M   'P 1'
#
loop_
_entity.id
_entity.type
_entity.pdbx_description
1 polymer ?
#
loop_
_entity_poly.entity_id
_entity_poly.type
_entity_poly.pdbx_seq_one_letter_code
_entity_poly.pdbx_strand_id
1 'polypeptide(L)'
;MVRASWEWAMRADAFIDRGIKAWFNFMLAPRNLPADRREEWNELMLYVAVVADLIWYTRITVTHQNGKIDLAEVGAIIRRRYDEHKLAWEWKWNGRKSVQWEPPPCSTIKVNFDGVNRVGPDDIVRCDL
;
A
#
# COMPACT_ATOMS: atom_id res chain seq x y z
N MET A 1 -20.93 1.78 20.79
CA MET A 1 -19.89 2.81 20.99
C MET A 1 -19.15 2.96 19.67
N VAL A 2 -19.42 4.03 18.92
CA VAL A 2 -18.89 4.23 17.56
C VAL A 2 -17.44 4.69 17.67
N ARG A 3 -16.48 3.76 17.60
CA ARG A 3 -15.07 4.10 17.30
C ARG A 3 -14.98 4.42 15.81
N ALA A 4 -15.23 5.66 15.43
CA ALA A 4 -15.00 6.09 14.07
C ALA A 4 -14.32 7.44 14.08
N SER A 5 -12.98 7.38 14.15
CA SER A 5 -12.13 8.52 13.86
C SER A 5 -10.65 8.08 13.93
N TRP A 6 -10.03 7.77 12.79
CA TRP A 6 -8.57 7.97 12.59
C TRP A 6 -7.54 7.26 13.51
N GLU A 7 -7.73 6.00 13.93
CA GLU A 7 -6.81 5.28 14.86
C GLU A 7 -5.30 5.34 14.50
N TRP A 8 -4.97 5.50 13.22
CA TRP A 8 -3.59 5.62 12.71
C TRP A 8 -3.27 6.93 12.01
N ALA A 9 -4.03 8.02 12.20
CA ALA A 9 -3.67 9.30 11.56
C ALA A 9 -2.25 9.73 11.96
N MET A 10 -1.31 9.43 11.07
CA MET A 10 0.08 9.75 11.31
C MET A 10 0.24 11.24 11.24
N ARG A 11 0.86 11.76 12.27
CA ARG A 11 1.39 13.11 12.32
C ARG A 11 2.53 13.26 11.30
N ALA A 12 2.14 13.56 10.07
CA ALA A 12 3.03 13.81 8.94
C ALA A 12 4.03 14.95 9.23
N ASP A 13 3.64 15.91 10.07
CA ASP A 13 4.47 17.02 10.54
C ASP A 13 5.72 16.54 11.29
N ALA A 14 5.65 15.44 12.03
CA ALA A 14 6.80 14.90 12.76
C ALA A 14 7.94 14.41 11.85
N PHE A 15 7.66 14.27 10.55
CA PHE A 15 8.59 13.80 9.55
C PHE A 15 8.75 14.77 8.38
N ILE A 16 8.27 16.01 8.51
CA ILE A 16 8.30 17.01 7.42
C ILE A 16 9.72 17.31 6.93
N ASP A 17 10.70 17.31 7.84
CA ASP A 17 12.12 17.53 7.54
C ASP A 17 12.87 16.23 7.16
N ARG A 18 12.14 15.11 7.05
CA ARG A 18 12.69 13.78 6.80
C ARG A 18 12.21 13.28 5.45
N GLY A 19 13.11 12.74 4.63
CA GLY A 19 12.73 12.11 3.37
C GLY A 19 11.91 10.83 3.59
N ILE A 20 11.12 10.44 2.59
CA ILE A 20 10.19 9.29 2.64
C ILE A 20 10.83 7.96 3.12
N LYS A 21 12.12 7.75 2.83
CA LYS A 21 12.87 6.58 3.32
C LYS A 21 12.92 6.52 4.85
N ALA A 22 13.10 7.67 5.51
CA ALA A 22 13.10 7.75 6.96
C ALA A 22 11.71 7.47 7.55
N TRP A 23 10.65 7.87 6.85
CA TRP A 23 9.27 7.56 7.25
C TRP A 23 9.04 6.04 7.24
N PHE A 24 9.37 5.36 6.14
CA PHE A 24 9.21 3.91 6.05
C PHE A 24 10.08 3.16 7.05
N ASN A 25 11.34 3.54 7.22
CA ASN A 25 12.19 2.92 8.23
C ASN A 25 11.61 3.06 9.64
N PHE A 26 10.94 4.18 9.94
CA PHE A 26 10.28 4.37 11.22
C PHE A 26 9.02 3.49 11.34
N MET A 27 8.13 3.52 10.34
CA MET A 27 6.87 2.78 10.36
C MET A 27 7.07 1.27 10.37
N LEU A 28 8.07 0.76 9.63
CA LEU A 28 8.35 -0.66 9.46
C LEU A 28 9.16 -1.27 10.62
N ALA A 29 9.49 -0.50 11.65
CA ALA A 29 10.21 -0.99 12.81
C ALA A 29 9.24 -1.31 13.97
N PRO A 30 8.99 -2.59 14.31
CA PRO A 30 8.02 -2.98 15.35
C PRO A 30 8.30 -2.39 16.72
N ARG A 31 9.58 -2.17 17.02
CA ARG A 31 10.02 -1.53 18.27
C ARG A 31 9.54 -0.09 18.45
N ASN A 32 9.12 0.57 17.36
CA ASN A 32 8.60 1.93 17.39
C ASN A 32 7.12 1.99 17.77
N LEU A 33 6.41 0.85 17.81
CA LEU A 33 5.12 0.81 18.49
C LEU A 33 5.30 0.71 20.01
N PRO A 34 4.49 1.47 20.77
CA PRO A 34 4.29 1.24 22.19
C PRO A 34 3.94 -0.23 22.49
N ALA A 35 4.45 -0.76 23.60
CA ALA A 35 4.31 -2.17 23.96
C ALA A 35 2.83 -2.59 24.09
N ASP A 36 1.99 -1.69 24.59
CA ASP A 36 0.53 -1.83 24.74
C ASP A 36 -0.25 -1.87 23.42
N ARG A 37 0.40 -1.54 22.29
CA ARG A 37 -0.22 -1.55 20.95
C ARG A 37 0.39 -2.54 19.97
N ARG A 38 1.29 -3.42 20.42
CA ARG A 38 1.96 -4.38 19.52
C ARG A 38 0.99 -5.35 18.84
N GLU A 39 -0.13 -5.65 19.47
CA GLU A 39 -1.18 -6.49 18.87
C GLU A 39 -1.80 -5.84 17.62
N GLU A 40 -1.76 -4.51 17.55
CA GLU A 40 -2.28 -3.73 16.42
C GLU A 40 -1.27 -3.62 15.25
N TRP A 41 -0.12 -4.32 15.32
CA TRP A 41 0.94 -4.25 14.30
C TRP A 41 0.43 -4.54 12.88
N ASN A 42 -0.41 -5.57 12.72
CA ASN A 42 -0.95 -5.93 11.41
C ASN A 42 -1.88 -4.86 10.84
N GLU A 43 -2.65 -4.19 11.71
CA GLU A 43 -3.52 -3.08 11.33
C GLU A 43 -2.69 -1.85 10.92
N LEU A 44 -1.62 -1.54 11.66
CA LEU A 44 -0.69 -0.49 11.24
C LEU A 44 -0.05 -0.84 9.88
N MET A 45 0.42 -2.07 9.68
CA MET A 45 1.05 -2.47 8.43
C MET A 45 0.10 -2.35 7.24
N LEU A 46 -1.20 -2.63 7.44
CA LEU A 46 -2.20 -2.38 6.42
C LEU A 46 -2.32 -0.90 6.09
N TYR A 47 -2.41 -0.04 7.11
CA TYR A 47 -2.44 1.40 6.92
C TYR A 47 -1.21 1.92 6.17
N VAL A 48 -0.02 1.47 6.58
CA VAL A 48 1.26 1.83 5.93
C VAL A 48 1.30 1.38 4.47
N ALA A 49 0.79 0.19 4.16
CA ALA A 49 0.71 -0.30 2.79
C ALA A 49 -0.21 0.57 1.91
N VAL A 50 -1.39 0.95 2.43
CA VAL A 50 -2.32 1.86 1.73
C VAL A 50 -1.69 3.24 1.49
N VAL A 51 -0.98 3.78 2.48
CA VAL A 51 -0.27 5.06 2.34
C VAL A 51 0.85 4.95 1.29
N ALA A 52 1.61 3.85 1.28
CA ALA A 52 2.68 3.64 0.31
C ALA A 52 2.16 3.59 -1.14
N ASP A 53 1.07 2.83 -1.35
CA ASP A 53 0.41 2.71 -2.64
C ASP A 53 -0.10 4.07 -3.12
N LEU A 54 -0.70 4.86 -2.23
CA LEU A 54 -1.17 6.19 -2.57
C LEU A 54 -0.06 7.17 -2.85
N ILE A 55 1.07 7.13 -2.14
CA ILE A 55 2.23 7.96 -2.47
C ILE A 55 2.76 7.60 -3.87
N TRP A 56 2.85 6.30 -4.18
CA TRP A 56 3.25 5.83 -5.49
C TRP A 56 2.30 6.34 -6.60
N TYR A 57 0.99 6.13 -6.43
CA TYR A 57 -0.04 6.56 -7.36
C TYR A 57 0.01 8.08 -7.58
N THR A 58 0.04 8.82 -6.48
CA THR A 58 0.09 10.28 -6.47
C THR A 58 1.34 10.80 -7.18
N ARG A 59 2.51 10.19 -6.94
CA ARG A 59 3.76 10.53 -7.63
C ARG A 59 3.63 10.34 -9.14
N ILE A 60 3.01 9.25 -9.58
CA ILE A 60 2.78 8.98 -11.01
C ILE A 60 1.85 10.02 -11.62
N THR A 61 0.73 10.30 -10.97
CA THR A 61 -0.25 11.28 -11.45
C THR A 61 0.36 12.68 -11.58
N VAL A 62 1.15 13.13 -10.59
CA VAL A 62 1.83 14.44 -10.69
C VAL A 62 2.91 14.43 -11.78
N THR A 63 3.76 13.39 -11.80
CA THR A 63 4.94 13.37 -12.69
C THR A 63 4.56 13.18 -14.15
N HIS A 64 3.53 12.37 -14.44
CA HIS A 64 3.21 11.92 -15.79
C HIS A 64 1.88 12.45 -16.33
N GLN A 65 0.95 12.86 -15.47
CA GLN A 65 -0.40 13.28 -15.87
C GLN A 65 -0.67 14.76 -15.59
N ASN A 66 0.33 15.50 -15.08
CA ASN A 66 0.21 16.90 -14.66
C ASN A 66 -0.99 17.13 -13.71
N GLY A 67 -1.32 16.10 -12.92
CA GLY A 67 -2.47 16.13 -12.02
C GLY A 67 -2.24 17.03 -10.81
N LYS A 68 -3.33 17.58 -10.27
CA LYS A 68 -3.31 18.30 -9.00
C LYS A 68 -3.68 17.34 -7.87
N ILE A 69 -3.08 17.54 -6.70
CA ILE A 69 -3.37 16.75 -5.51
C ILE A 69 -4.20 17.60 -4.57
N ASP A 70 -5.36 17.09 -4.17
CA ASP A 70 -6.07 17.57 -3.00
C ASP A 70 -5.75 16.65 -1.81
N LEU A 71 -5.10 17.19 -0.78
CA LEU A 71 -4.73 16.43 0.41
C LEU A 71 -5.95 15.94 1.21
N ALA A 72 -7.07 16.66 1.16
CA ALA A 72 -8.32 16.22 1.79
C ALA A 72 -8.88 14.99 1.08
N GLU A 73 -8.82 14.98 -0.26
CA GLU A 73 -9.20 13.83 -1.09
C GLU A 73 -8.28 12.63 -0.81
N VAL A 74 -6.97 12.85 -0.75
CA VAL A 74 -6.00 11.79 -0.40
C VAL A 74 -6.36 11.16 0.96
N GLY A 75 -6.66 11.96 1.98
CA GLY A 75 -7.06 11.46 3.30
C GLY A 75 -8.35 10.62 3.25
N ALA A 76 -9.33 11.03 2.45
CA ALA A 76 -10.56 10.27 2.24
C ALA A 76 -10.30 8.95 1.51
N ILE A 77 -9.41 8.92 0.52
CA ILE A 77 -9.04 7.70 -0.20
C ILE A 77 -8.30 6.73 0.72
N ILE A 78 -7.34 7.19 1.52
CA ILE A 78 -6.65 6.35 2.51
C ILE A 78 -7.67 5.65 3.40
N ARG A 79 -8.63 6.40 3.95
CA ARG A 79 -9.66 5.86 4.83
C ARG A 79 -10.50 4.81 4.13
N ARG A 80 -11.05 5.14 2.96
CA ARG A 80 -11.89 4.22 2.19
C ARG A 80 -11.14 2.92 1.88
N ARG A 81 -9.90 3.00 1.41
CA ARG A 81 -9.07 1.83 1.08
C ARG A 81 -8.76 0.98 2.31
N TYR A 82 -8.40 1.62 3.42
CA TYR A 82 -8.15 0.91 4.66
C TYR A 82 -9.39 0.13 5.12
N ASP A 83 -10.55 0.76 5.13
CA ASP A 83 -11.82 0.12 5.53
C ASP A 83 -12.19 -1.03 4.58
N GLU A 84 -12.08 -0.81 3.26
CA GLU A 84 -12.27 -1.85 2.23
C GLU A 84 -11.37 -3.08 2.49
N HIS A 85 -10.09 -2.86 2.79
CA HIS A 85 -9.15 -3.94 3.06
C HIS A 85 -9.43 -4.66 4.39
N LYS A 86 -9.76 -3.92 5.45
CA LYS A 86 -10.10 -4.48 6.76
C LYS A 86 -11.33 -5.38 6.64
N LEU A 87 -12.40 -4.89 6.01
CA LEU A 87 -13.61 -5.66 5.72
C LEU A 87 -13.34 -6.87 4.83
N ALA A 88 -12.49 -6.73 3.80
CA ALA A 88 -12.12 -7.85 2.93
C ALA A 88 -11.36 -8.95 3.69
N TRP A 89 -10.51 -8.59 4.66
CA TRP A 89 -9.82 -9.56 5.50
C TRP A 89 -10.76 -10.26 6.48
N GLU A 90 -11.65 -9.52 7.13
CA GLU A 90 -12.69 -10.07 8.01
C GLU A 90 -13.62 -11.01 7.22
N TRP A 91 -13.99 -10.66 5.98
CA TRP A 91 -14.85 -11.50 5.14
C TRP A 91 -14.13 -12.76 4.62
N LYS A 92 -12.84 -12.67 4.26
CA LYS A 92 -12.04 -13.86 3.91
C LYS A 92 -11.87 -14.83 5.09
N TRP A 93 -11.89 -14.33 6.32
CA TRP A 93 -11.84 -15.16 7.53
C TRP A 93 -13.12 -15.98 7.76
N ASN A 94 -14.27 -15.54 7.24
CA ASN A 94 -15.57 -16.21 7.38
C ASN A 94 -15.76 -17.47 6.48
N GLY A 95 -14.68 -18.21 6.19
CA GLY A 95 -14.76 -19.59 5.70
C GLY A 95 -14.73 -19.81 4.19
N ARG A 96 -14.48 -18.78 3.36
CA ARG A 96 -14.11 -19.01 1.95
C ARG A 96 -12.60 -19.15 1.87
N LYS A 97 -12.13 -20.34 1.44
CA LYS A 97 -10.73 -20.59 1.08
C LYS A 97 -10.20 -19.38 0.33
N SER A 98 -9.23 -18.68 0.91
CA SER A 98 -8.51 -17.63 0.20
C SER A 98 -8.07 -18.23 -1.14
N VAL A 99 -8.37 -17.57 -2.25
CA VAL A 99 -7.70 -17.88 -3.52
C VAL A 99 -6.21 -17.79 -3.23
N GLN A 100 -5.59 -18.95 -3.06
CA GLN A 100 -4.17 -19.03 -2.80
C GLN A 100 -3.52 -18.58 -4.10
N TRP A 101 -2.70 -17.55 -4.02
CA TRP A 101 -1.95 -17.13 -5.20
C TRP A 101 -1.09 -18.31 -5.63
N GLU A 102 -1.32 -18.78 -6.85
CA GLU A 102 -0.45 -19.74 -7.52
C GLU A 102 0.33 -18.97 -8.58
N PRO A 103 1.64 -19.26 -8.76
CA PRO A 103 2.37 -18.68 -9.85
C PRO A 103 1.69 -19.07 -11.18
N PRO A 104 1.61 -18.15 -12.15
CA PRO A 104 1.15 -18.50 -13.49
C PRO A 104 1.96 -19.68 -14.05
N PRO A 105 1.35 -20.59 -14.84
CA PRO A 105 2.10 -21.63 -15.53
C PRO A 105 3.25 -21.03 -16.34
N CYS A 106 4.37 -21.75 -16.48
CA CYS A 106 5.57 -21.26 -17.18
C CYS A 106 5.35 -20.81 -18.64
N SER A 107 4.20 -21.13 -19.24
CA SER A 107 3.76 -20.62 -20.54
C SER A 107 3.11 -19.23 -20.50
N THR A 108 2.91 -18.65 -19.31
CA THR A 108 2.21 -17.38 -19.13
C THR A 108 3.19 -16.23 -19.06
N ILE A 109 3.11 -15.33 -20.04
CA ILE A 109 3.91 -14.10 -20.06
C ILE A 109 3.25 -13.08 -19.15
N LYS A 110 3.95 -12.62 -18.12
CA LYS A 110 3.54 -11.47 -17.31
C LYS A 110 3.85 -10.19 -18.09
N VAL A 111 2.83 -9.48 -18.53
CA VAL A 111 2.99 -8.14 -19.11
C VAL A 111 2.73 -7.12 -17.99
N ASN A 112 3.78 -6.45 -17.50
CA ASN A 112 3.63 -5.31 -16.61
C ASN A 112 3.30 -4.06 -17.45
N PHE A 113 2.17 -3.41 -17.18
CA PHE A 113 1.74 -2.20 -17.90
C PHE A 113 2.41 -0.90 -17.40
N ASP A 114 3.47 -1.00 -16.59
CA ASP A 114 4.15 0.15 -15.98
C ASP A 114 5.28 0.71 -16.87
N GLY A 115 5.50 0.12 -18.06
CA GLY A 115 6.63 0.41 -18.96
C GLY A 115 6.27 0.64 -20.42
N VAL A 116 5.01 0.96 -20.76
CA VAL A 116 4.57 1.21 -22.15
C VAL A 116 5.05 2.57 -22.67
N ASN A 117 6.35 2.83 -22.61
CA ASN A 117 7.01 3.84 -23.44
C ASN A 117 8.37 3.40 -23.97
N ARG A 118 8.92 2.24 -23.58
CA ARG A 118 10.10 1.63 -24.20
C ARG A 118 10.09 0.12 -23.99
N VAL A 119 9.40 -0.63 -24.84
CA VAL A 119 9.50 -2.10 -24.83
C VAL A 119 10.67 -2.48 -25.73
N GLY A 120 11.81 -2.82 -25.12
CA GLY A 120 12.89 -3.52 -25.79
C GLY A 120 12.67 -5.04 -25.67
N PRO A 121 13.32 -5.87 -26.51
CA PRO A 121 13.23 -7.33 -26.43
C PRO A 121 13.69 -7.92 -25.07
N ASP A 122 14.34 -7.12 -24.22
CA ASP A 122 14.88 -7.52 -22.92
C ASP A 122 13.88 -7.42 -21.75
N ASP A 123 12.69 -6.83 -21.96
CA ASP A 123 11.67 -6.65 -20.90
C ASP A 123 10.75 -7.87 -20.72
N ILE A 124 10.96 -8.93 -21.51
CA ILE A 124 10.25 -10.21 -21.39
C ILE A 124 11.05 -11.13 -20.46
N VAL A 125 10.65 -11.20 -19.20
CA VAL A 125 11.16 -12.24 -18.30
C VAL A 125 10.52 -13.57 -18.70
N ARG A 126 11.30 -14.44 -19.34
CA ARG A 126 10.95 -15.86 -19.52
C ARG A 126 11.35 -16.63 -18.26
N CYS A 127 10.55 -17.63 -17.89
CA CYS A 127 10.99 -18.60 -16.90
C CYS A 127 12.12 -19.43 -17.51
N ASP A 128 13.38 -19.11 -17.17
CA ASP A 128 14.53 -19.95 -17.49
C ASP A 128 14.58 -21.14 -16.51
N LEU A 129 14.82 -22.34 -17.06
CA LEU A 129 14.90 -23.63 -16.36
C LEU A 129 16.08 -23.70 -15.38
#